data_AF-A0A0H0XLY2-F1
#
_entry.id   AF-A0A0H0XLY2-F1
#
_cell.length_a   1.000
_cell.length_b   1.000
_cell.length_c   1.000
_cell.angle_alpha   90.00
_cell.angle_beta   90.00
_cell.angle_gamma   90.00
#
_symmetry.space_group_name_H-M   'P 1'
#
loop_
_entity.id
_entity.type
_entity.pdbx_description
1 polymer ?
#
loop_
_entity_poly.entity_id
_entity_poly.type
_entity_poly.pdbx_seq_one_letter_code
_entity_poly.pdbx_strand_id
1 'polypeptide(L)'
;MSQSFAFYDQRATDAAAEAEKATLDNVRDRNLRAEKTWRALADQAQKVESDRKKAAAIRQERLDREAVEAELTAQASENTEEMLSERAAG
;
A
#
# COMPACT_ATOMS: atom_id res chain seq x y z
N MET A 1 -4.89 -11.37 13.82
CA MET A 1 -3.81 -10.44 13.39
C MET A 1 -2.99 -11.15 12.34
N SER A 2 -2.83 -10.57 11.15
CA SER A 2 -1.91 -11.07 10.12
C SER A 2 -0.50 -10.56 10.41
N GLN A 3 0.52 -11.39 10.20
CA GLN A 3 1.93 -10.99 10.35
C GLN A 3 2.48 -10.31 9.09
N SER A 4 3.72 -9.82 9.14
CA SER A 4 4.37 -9.16 8.01
C SER A 4 4.85 -10.15 6.94
N PHE A 5 5.09 -9.63 5.72
CA PHE A 5 5.75 -10.38 4.65
C PHE A 5 7.05 -11.04 5.12
N ALA A 6 7.94 -10.29 5.77
CA ALA A 6 9.24 -10.79 6.22
C ALA A 6 9.11 -11.97 7.21
N PHE A 7 8.09 -11.96 8.07
CA PHE A 7 7.83 -13.08 8.96
C PHE A 7 7.45 -14.35 8.18
N TYR A 8 6.50 -14.24 7.25
CA TYR A 8 6.06 -15.39 6.47
C TYR A 8 7.14 -15.88 5.50
N ASP A 9 7.91 -14.98 4.90
CA ASP A 9 8.99 -15.32 3.99
C ASP A 9 10.15 -16.04 4.70
N GLN A 10 10.50 -15.60 5.92
CA GLN A 10 11.48 -16.33 6.74
C GLN A 10 11.00 -17.75 7.03
N ARG A 11 9.72 -17.93 7.39
CA ARG A 11 9.14 -19.25 7.66
C ARG A 11 9.09 -20.15 6.42
N ALA A 12 8.87 -19.57 5.25
CA ALA A 12 8.94 -20.29 3.98
C ALA A 12 10.38 -20.76 3.71
N THR A 13 11.35 -19.87 3.88
CA THR A 13 12.78 -20.16 3.71
C THR A 13 13.28 -21.24 4.68
N ASP A 14 12.90 -21.14 5.96
CA ASP A 14 13.24 -22.16 6.96
C ASP A 14 12.66 -23.52 6.57
N ALA A 15 11.39 -23.57 6.14
CA ALA A 15 10.75 -24.81 5.73
C ALA A 15 11.39 -25.42 4.47
N ALA A 16 11.80 -24.59 3.50
CA ALA A 16 12.56 -25.03 2.33
C ALA A 16 13.90 -25.65 2.73
N ALA A 17 14.67 -24.98 3.58
CA ALA A 17 15.96 -25.48 4.08
C ALA A 17 15.82 -26.81 4.84
N GLU A 18 14.75 -26.98 5.61
CA GLU A 18 14.47 -28.24 6.30
C GLU A 18 13.96 -29.35 5.36
N ALA A 19 13.31 -29.01 4.24
CA ALA A 19 13.00 -29.97 3.19
C ALA A 19 14.27 -30.48 2.49
N GLU A 20 15.22 -29.59 2.21
CA GLU A 20 16.50 -29.95 1.57
C GLU A 20 17.34 -30.90 2.43
N LYS A 21 17.38 -30.67 3.75
CA LYS A 21 18.12 -31.52 4.70
C LYS A 21 17.40 -32.84 5.01
N ALA A 22 16.12 -32.97 4.65
CA ALA A 22 15.33 -34.15 5.01
C ALA A 22 15.84 -35.41 4.31
N THR A 23 16.19 -36.42 5.12
CA THR A 23 16.62 -37.74 4.65
C THR A 23 15.46 -38.70 4.37
N LEU A 24 14.28 -38.40 4.94
CA LEU A 24 13.05 -39.17 4.73
C LEU A 24 12.08 -38.38 3.85
N ASP A 25 11.49 -39.05 2.86
CA ASP A 25 10.58 -38.42 1.90
C ASP A 25 9.33 -37.83 2.57
N ASN A 26 8.78 -38.52 3.58
CA ASN A 26 7.61 -38.02 4.31
C ASN A 26 7.90 -36.72 5.09
N VAL A 27 9.14 -36.54 5.57
CA VAL A 27 9.59 -35.31 6.23
C VAL A 27 9.78 -34.21 5.20
N ARG A 28 10.42 -34.52 4.05
CA ARG A 28 10.57 -33.60 2.93
C ARG A 28 9.22 -33.06 2.46
N ASP A 29 8.27 -33.95 2.18
CA ASP A 29 6.95 -33.60 1.68
C ASP A 29 6.15 -32.74 2.66
N ARG A 30 6.32 -32.97 3.97
CA ARG A 30 5.69 -32.14 5.00
C ARG A 30 6.28 -30.74 5.00
N ASN A 31 7.61 -30.62 4.92
CA ASN A 31 8.29 -29.33 4.89
C ASN A 31 7.95 -28.55 3.61
N LEU A 32 7.90 -29.19 2.45
CA LEU A 32 7.46 -28.55 1.20
C LEU A 32 6.01 -28.05 1.26
N ARG A 33 5.10 -28.80 1.91
CA ARG A 33 3.72 -28.33 2.15
C ARG A 33 3.68 -27.11 3.08
N ALA A 34 4.53 -27.11 4.12
CA ALA A 34 4.67 -25.97 5.01
C ALA A 34 5.22 -24.75 4.26
N GLU A 35 6.29 -24.91 3.48
CA GLU A 35 6.86 -23.86 2.63
C GLU A 35 5.77 -23.25 1.74
N LYS A 36 5.04 -24.09 0.98
CA LYS A 36 3.99 -23.61 0.08
C LYS A 36 2.95 -22.76 0.80
N THR A 37 2.58 -23.16 2.02
CA THR A 37 1.62 -22.42 2.84
C THR A 37 2.19 -21.08 3.29
N TRP A 38 3.44 -21.08 3.78
CA TRP A 38 4.11 -19.85 4.20
C TRP A 38 4.35 -18.88 3.05
N ARG A 39 4.73 -19.38 1.87
CA ARG A 39 4.94 -18.56 0.68
C ARG A 39 3.64 -17.89 0.24
N ALA A 40 2.53 -18.63 0.20
CA ALA A 40 1.22 -18.06 -0.12
C ALA A 40 0.79 -16.95 0.86
N LEU A 41 1.10 -17.11 2.15
CA LEU A 41 0.84 -16.08 3.17
C LEU A 41 1.75 -14.86 3.01
N ALA A 42 3.02 -15.07 2.63
CA ALA A 42 3.94 -13.98 2.31
C ALA A 42 3.42 -13.16 1.13
N ASP A 43 3.04 -13.83 0.03
CA ASP A 43 2.48 -13.18 -1.17
C ASP A 43 1.23 -12.37 -0.83
N GLN A 44 0.34 -12.94 0.00
CA GLN A 44 -0.86 -12.23 0.46
C GLN A 44 -0.51 -10.99 1.29
N ALA A 45 0.44 -11.10 2.23
CA ALA A 45 0.88 -9.97 3.05
C ALA A 45 1.52 -8.85 2.20
N GLN A 46 2.32 -9.22 1.20
CA GLN A 46 2.91 -8.28 0.26
C GLN A 46 1.84 -7.57 -0.57
N LYS A 47 0.84 -8.32 -1.05
CA LYS A 47 -0.28 -7.74 -1.81
C LYS A 47 -1.06 -6.74 -0.96
N VAL A 48 -1.42 -7.10 0.27
CA VAL A 48 -2.15 -6.21 1.18
C VAL A 48 -1.38 -4.91 1.44
N GLU A 49 -0.07 -4.99 1.67
CA GLU A 49 0.75 -3.79 1.90
C GLU A 49 0.86 -2.93 0.63
N SER A 50 0.99 -3.54 -0.54
CA SER A 50 0.97 -2.84 -1.83
C SER A 50 -0.35 -2.12 -2.07
N ASP A 51 -1.47 -2.81 -1.85
CA ASP A 51 -2.81 -2.25 -2.02
C ASP A 51 -3.06 -1.10 -1.04
N ARG A 52 -2.57 -1.23 0.20
CA ARG A 52 -2.62 -0.15 1.20
C ARG A 52 -1.87 1.09 0.74
N LYS A 53 -0.65 0.93 0.21
CA LYS A 53 0.16 2.05 -0.32
C LYS A 53 -0.53 2.72 -1.51
N LYS A 54 -1.08 1.94 -2.44
CA LYS A 54 -1.85 2.47 -3.58
C LYS A 54 -3.07 3.26 -3.13
N ALA A 55 -3.84 2.71 -2.19
CA ALA A 55 -5.03 3.40 -1.66
C ALA A 55 -4.66 4.71 -0.94
N ALA A 56 -3.55 4.74 -0.21
CA ALA A 56 -3.04 5.96 0.42
C ALA A 56 -2.62 7.00 -0.63
N ALA A 57 -1.91 6.59 -1.68
CA ALA A 57 -1.52 7.48 -2.77
C ALA A 57 -2.72 8.09 -3.51
N ILE A 58 -3.73 7.27 -3.86
CA ILE A 58 -4.96 7.74 -4.51
C ILE A 58 -5.70 8.74 -3.61
N ARG A 59 -5.78 8.46 -2.31
CA ARG A 59 -6.40 9.38 -1.35
C ARG A 59 -5.65 10.70 -1.29
N GLN A 60 -4.32 10.67 -1.23
CA GLN A 60 -3.50 11.88 -1.18
C GLN A 60 -3.66 12.70 -2.46
N GLU A 61 -3.60 12.08 -3.63
CA GLU A 61 -3.80 12.74 -4.92
C GLU A 61 -5.16 13.44 -5.00
N ARG A 62 -6.22 12.81 -4.46
CA ARG A 62 -7.53 13.46 -4.38
C ARG A 62 -7.51 14.68 -3.47
N LEU A 63 -6.91 14.57 -2.28
CA LEU A 63 -6.81 15.70 -1.34
C LEU A 63 -6.01 16.86 -1.95
N ASP A 64 -4.92 16.56 -2.64
CA ASP A 64 -4.08 17.57 -3.30
C ASP A 64 -4.87 18.28 -4.42
N ARG A 65 -5.66 17.55 -5.21
CA ARG A 65 -6.55 18.14 -6.23
C ARG A 65 -7.63 19.03 -5.61
N GLU A 66 -8.31 18.53 -4.58
CA GLU A 66 -9.34 19.29 -3.87
C GLU A 66 -8.75 20.58 -3.25
N ALA A 67 -7.52 20.53 -2.73
CA ALA A 67 -6.82 21.70 -2.22
C ALA A 67 -6.50 22.72 -3.31
N VAL A 68 -5.97 22.28 -4.45
CA VAL A 68 -5.69 23.16 -5.60
C VAL A 68 -6.98 23.80 -6.13
N GLU A 69 -8.07 23.04 -6.26
CA GLU A 69 -9.36 23.56 -6.69
C GLU A 69 -9.93 24.59 -5.70
N ALA A 70 -9.78 24.36 -4.39
CA ALA A 70 -10.21 25.30 -3.35
C ALA A 70 -9.39 26.60 -3.39
N GLU A 71 -8.06 26.50 -3.56
CA GLU A 71 -7.17 27.67 -3.69
C GLU A 71 -7.51 28.50 -4.93
N LEU A 72 -7.75 27.85 -6.08
CA LEU A 72 -8.15 28.53 -7.31
C LEU A 72 -9.51 29.22 -7.16
N THR A 73 -10.46 28.56 -6.49
CA THR A 73 -11.79 29.14 -6.23
C THR A 73 -11.68 30.36 -5.31
N ALA A 74 -10.87 30.28 -4.25
CA ALA A 74 -10.63 31.41 -3.35
C ALA A 74 -9.98 32.60 -4.06
N GLN A 75 -8.92 32.36 -4.85
CA GLN A 75 -8.28 33.41 -5.66
C GLN A 75 -9.26 34.03 -6.67
N ALA A 76 -10.10 33.21 -7.32
CA ALA A 76 -11.11 33.72 -8.24
C ALA A 76 -12.14 34.62 -7.54
N SER A 77 -12.58 34.28 -6.32
CA SER A 77 -13.46 35.15 -5.53
C SER A 77 -12.77 36.45 -5.13
N GLU A 78 -11.54 36.39 -4.63
CA GLU A 78 -10.77 37.57 -4.23
C GLU A 78 -10.56 38.53 -5.41
N ASN A 79 -10.13 38.01 -6.57
CA ASN A 79 -9.95 38.80 -7.78
C ASN A 79 -11.26 39.44 -8.26
N THR A 80 -12.39 38.74 -8.10
CA THR A 80 -13.71 39.26 -8.48
C THR A 80 -14.14 40.41 -7.55
N GLU A 81 -13.91 40.26 -6.25
CA GLU A 81 -14.20 41.29 -5.25
C GLU A 81 -13.35 42.54 -5.46
N GLU A 82 -12.06 42.38 -5.75
CA GLU A 82 -11.15 43.48 -6.07
C GLU A 82 -11.62 44.26 -7.32
N MET A 83 -11.95 43.56 -8.41
CA MET A 83 -12.44 44.19 -9.64
C MET A 83 -13.76 44.97 -9.41
N LEU A 84 -14.66 44.47 -8.57
CA LEU A 84 -15.91 45.16 -8.24
C LEU A 84 -15.67 46.41 -7.40
N SER A 85 -14.70 46.37 -6.48
CA SER A 85 -14.28 47.51 -5.66
C SER A 85 -13.68 48.64 -6.50
N GLU A 86 -12.78 48.31 -7.43
CA GLU A 86 -12.16 49.29 -8.33
C GLU A 86 -13.18 50.02 -9.21
N ARG A 87 -14.18 49.28 -9.73
CA ARG A 87 -15.26 49.86 -10.54
C ARG A 87 -16.21 50.76 -9.75
N ALA A 88 -16.33 50.57 -8.45
CA ALA A 88 -17.18 51.40 -7.60
C ALA A 88 -16.49 52.71 -7.15
N ALA A 89 -15.15 52.77 -7.24
CA ALA A 89 -14.35 53.90 -6.80
C ALA A 89 -14.01 54.93 -7.89
N GLY A 90 -14.26 54.61 -9.17
CA GLY A 90 -14.04 55.48 -10.34
C GLY A 90 -15.33 56.03 -10.92
#